data_AF-A0A4R4T563-F1
#
_entry.id   AF-A0A4R4T563-F1
#
_cell.length_a   1.000
_cell.length_b   1.000
_cell.length_c   1.000
_cell.angle_alpha   90.00
_cell.angle_beta   90.00
_cell.angle_gamma   90.00
#
_symmetry.space_group_name_H-M   'P 1'
#
loop_
_entity.id
_entity.type
_entity.pdbx_description
1 polymer ?
#
loop_
_entity_poly.entity_id
_entity_poly.type
_entity_poly.pdbx_seq_one_letter_code
_entity_poly.pdbx_strand_id
1 'polypeptide(L)'
;MTPCKNAKCGKPIEPNPVGRPKEYCDKRCRDAAYRAGHAVPAPNAQRFTPCLQDITRDLARRVEALGRAAEADDRSGAHALRVLELAAGLGPVVEDLEAASVQQARDRRVRAAEIARRLNVSPGRLRSRWPTDRVARRMRQRGRANGAFIVQQGADAAAGESPEATELTLALARLQRASGRNLRELGERTGVSASYLSRVLTGKRRPSWELAQALTAACGGDPAELLPLWQAARPPARSPARAPTRTSTRPPAPHTPVSAPARAGSVGPPAAAFG
;
A
#
# COMPACT_ATOMS: atom_id res chain seq x y z
N MET A 1 -3.22 43.73 30.42
CA MET A 1 -4.37 43.20 29.64
C MET A 1 -3.87 42.12 28.69
N THR A 2 -4.54 40.98 28.63
CA THR A 2 -4.14 39.86 27.75
C THR A 2 -4.69 40.11 26.35
N PRO A 3 -3.90 39.98 25.26
CA PRO A 3 -4.41 40.16 23.91
C PRO A 3 -5.33 39.02 23.49
N CYS A 4 -6.31 39.33 22.64
CA CYS A 4 -7.21 38.35 22.02
C CYS A 4 -6.44 37.24 21.29
N LYS A 5 -6.73 35.96 21.59
CA LYS A 5 -6.10 34.81 20.91
C LYS A 5 -6.44 34.71 19.41
N ASN A 6 -7.37 35.51 18.89
CA ASN A 6 -7.56 35.63 17.44
C ASN A 6 -6.40 36.44 16.84
N ALA A 7 -5.54 35.76 16.07
CA ALA A 7 -4.38 36.33 15.39
C ALA A 7 -4.70 37.55 14.51
N LYS A 8 -5.96 37.71 14.05
CA LYS A 8 -6.40 38.85 13.23
C LYS A 8 -7.04 40.00 14.02
N CYS A 9 -7.19 39.89 15.35
CA CYS A 9 -7.91 40.88 16.16
C CYS A 9 -7.00 41.77 17.01
N GLY A 10 -6.08 41.18 17.78
CA GLY A 10 -5.13 41.92 18.62
C GLY A 10 -5.72 42.74 19.78
N LYS A 11 -7.05 42.87 19.89
CA LYS A 11 -7.70 43.68 20.94
C LYS A 11 -7.36 43.18 22.36
N PRO A 12 -7.17 44.09 23.33
CA PRO A 12 -7.01 43.72 24.74
C PRO A 12 -8.31 43.09 25.28
N ILE A 13 -8.17 42.03 26.06
CA ILE A 13 -9.26 41.37 26.74
C ILE A 13 -9.25 41.80 28.21
N GLU A 14 -10.41 42.21 28.71
CA GLU A 14 -10.62 42.41 30.13
C GLU A 14 -10.76 41.05 30.85
N PRO A 15 -10.00 40.84 31.95
CA PRO A 15 -10.15 39.66 32.78
C PRO A 15 -11.56 39.59 33.36
N ASN A 16 -12.15 38.40 33.37
CA ASN A 16 -13.42 38.21 34.06
C ASN A 16 -13.15 38.14 35.57
N PRO A 17 -13.95 38.81 36.43
CA PRO A 17 -13.70 38.85 37.87
C PRO A 17 -13.87 37.47 38.55
N VAL A 18 -14.67 36.57 37.96
CA VAL A 18 -14.86 35.20 38.45
C VAL A 18 -14.95 34.23 37.28
N GLY A 19 -14.35 33.03 37.43
CA GLY A 19 -14.43 31.93 36.47
C GLY A 19 -13.26 31.84 35.49
N ARG A 20 -13.42 31.01 34.45
CA ARG A 20 -12.38 30.74 33.44
C ARG A 20 -11.98 32.05 32.72
N PRO A 21 -10.67 32.37 32.61
CA PRO A 21 -10.22 33.58 31.93
C PRO A 21 -10.75 33.68 30.50
N LYS A 22 -11.18 34.88 30.09
CA LYS A 22 -11.56 35.14 28.70
C LYS A 22 -10.32 35.07 27.80
N GLU A 23 -10.41 34.23 26.78
CA GLU A 23 -9.35 34.06 25.76
C GLU A 23 -9.60 34.89 24.48
N TYR A 24 -10.82 35.42 24.32
CA TYR A 24 -11.27 36.15 23.14
C TYR A 24 -12.10 37.36 23.57
N CYS A 25 -12.01 38.47 22.82
CA CYS A 25 -12.79 39.68 23.10
C CYS A 25 -14.29 39.48 22.90
N ASP A 26 -14.68 38.64 21.93
CA ASP A 26 -16.09 38.35 21.61
C ASP A 26 -16.25 36.97 20.96
N LYS A 27 -17.51 36.57 20.74
CA LYS A 27 -17.87 35.32 20.06
C LYS A 27 -17.36 35.27 18.61
N ARG A 28 -17.37 36.40 17.88
CA ARG A 28 -16.92 36.44 16.47
C ARG A 28 -15.43 36.13 16.37
N CYS A 29 -14.61 36.65 17.26
CA CYS A 29 -13.18 36.39 17.35
C CYS A 29 -12.89 34.96 17.77
N ARG A 30 -13.68 34.40 18.69
CA ARG A 30 -13.61 32.97 19.01
C ARG A 30 -13.89 32.13 17.77
N ASP A 31 -15.01 32.39 17.07
CA ASP A 31 -15.42 31.63 15.88
C ASP A 31 -14.42 31.80 14.71
N ALA A 32 -13.83 32.98 14.56
CA ALA A 32 -12.82 33.29 13.54
C ALA A 32 -11.48 32.61 13.83
N ALA A 33 -11.01 32.66 15.09
CA ALA A 33 -9.82 31.92 15.52
C ALA A 33 -10.03 30.41 15.37
N TYR A 34 -11.21 29.91 15.73
CA TYR A 34 -11.58 28.51 15.54
C TYR A 34 -11.53 28.13 14.06
N ARG A 35 -12.14 28.92 13.17
CA ARG A 35 -12.10 28.72 11.71
C ARG A 35 -10.68 28.77 11.14
N ALA A 36 -9.86 29.73 11.56
CA ALA A 36 -8.46 29.86 11.12
C ALA A 36 -7.61 28.66 11.56
N GLY A 37 -7.79 28.20 12.81
CA GLY A 37 -7.17 26.97 13.31
C GLY A 37 -7.64 25.71 12.56
N HIS A 38 -8.88 25.71 12.05
CA HIS A 38 -9.45 24.62 11.24
C HIS A 38 -9.03 24.64 9.75
N ALA A 39 -8.48 25.75 9.24
CA ALA A 39 -8.03 25.86 7.86
C ALA A 39 -6.59 25.33 7.64
N VAL A 40 -5.72 25.40 8.65
CA VAL A 40 -4.32 24.93 8.53
C VAL A 40 -4.26 23.43 8.87
N PRO A 41 -3.94 22.52 7.92
CA PRO A 41 -3.80 21.09 8.21
C PRO A 41 -2.79 20.90 9.33
N ALA A 42 -3.14 20.10 10.34
CA ALA A 42 -2.22 19.85 11.44
C ALA A 42 -0.96 19.11 10.91
N PRO A 43 0.26 19.40 11.43
CA PRO A 43 1.50 18.76 10.97
C PRO A 43 1.49 17.22 11.04
N ASN A 44 0.57 16.66 11.84
CA ASN A 44 0.37 15.23 12.06
C ASN A 44 -0.76 14.62 11.21
N ALA A 45 -1.38 15.36 10.27
CA ALA A 45 -2.53 14.90 9.49
C ALA A 45 -2.22 13.67 8.59
N GLN A 46 -0.94 13.34 8.39
CA GLN A 46 -0.48 12.20 7.59
C GLN A 46 -0.03 11.00 8.42
N ARG A 47 -0.14 11.06 9.76
CA ARG A 47 0.39 10.02 10.68
C ARG A 47 -0.11 8.61 10.36
N PHE A 48 -1.31 8.46 9.81
CA PHE A 48 -1.91 7.17 9.50
C PHE A 48 -1.86 6.78 8.02
N THR A 49 -1.38 7.65 7.13
CA THR A 49 -1.28 7.32 5.68
C THR A 49 -0.40 6.10 5.41
N PRO A 50 0.81 5.96 5.99
CA PRO A 50 1.64 4.76 5.79
C PRO A 50 1.00 3.50 6.38
N CYS A 51 0.31 3.62 7.53
CA CYS A 51 -0.38 2.51 8.17
C CYS A 51 -1.53 1.99 7.30
N LEU A 52 -2.29 2.90 6.69
CA LEU A 52 -3.37 2.55 5.78
C LEU A 52 -2.85 1.80 4.55
N GLN A 53 -1.75 2.28 3.94
CA GLN A 53 -1.11 1.58 2.82
C GLN A 53 -0.64 0.16 3.18
N ASP A 54 -0.07 -0.02 4.38
CA ASP A 54 0.39 -1.32 4.85
C ASP A 54 -0.79 -2.27 5.12
N ILE A 55 -1.90 -1.78 5.68
CA ILE A 55 -3.14 -2.55 5.86
C ILE A 55 -3.74 -2.94 4.52
N THR A 56 -3.86 -2.00 3.58
CA THR A 56 -4.40 -2.27 2.24
C THR A 56 -3.56 -3.31 1.49
N ARG A 57 -2.23 -3.24 1.58
CA ARG A 57 -1.35 -4.23 0.96
C ARG A 57 -1.51 -5.61 1.59
N ASP A 58 -1.72 -5.68 2.90
CA ASP A 58 -2.00 -6.93 3.59
C ASP A 58 -3.34 -7.53 3.20
N LEU A 59 -4.38 -6.69 3.09
CA LEU A 59 -5.68 -7.10 2.61
C LEU A 59 -5.60 -7.67 1.19
N ALA A 60 -4.92 -6.98 0.28
CA ALA A 60 -4.74 -7.44 -1.11
C ALA A 60 -4.09 -8.83 -1.17
N ARG A 61 -2.99 -9.04 -0.44
CA ARG A 61 -2.33 -10.37 -0.39
C ARG A 61 -3.24 -11.47 0.12
N ARG A 62 -4.07 -11.18 1.14
CA ARG A 62 -4.99 -12.18 1.72
C ARG A 62 -6.14 -12.50 0.78
N VAL A 63 -6.68 -11.50 0.08
CA VAL A 63 -7.70 -11.68 -0.95
C VAL A 63 -7.14 -12.50 -2.12
N GLU A 64 -5.93 -12.20 -2.59
CA GLU A 64 -5.26 -12.98 -3.63
C GLU A 64 -4.98 -14.44 -3.20
N ALA A 65 -4.61 -14.65 -1.93
CA ALA A 65 -4.43 -15.99 -1.39
C ALA A 65 -5.76 -16.76 -1.30
N LEU A 66 -6.84 -16.10 -0.89
CA LEU A 66 -8.18 -16.67 -0.88
C LEU A 66 -8.65 -17.03 -2.29
N GLY A 67 -8.46 -16.14 -3.27
CA GLY A 67 -8.83 -16.39 -4.66
C GLY A 67 -8.11 -17.61 -5.23
N ARG A 68 -6.78 -17.67 -5.08
CA ARG A 68 -5.98 -18.83 -5.52
C ARG A 68 -6.39 -20.12 -4.83
N ALA A 69 -6.77 -20.07 -3.56
CA ALA A 69 -7.29 -21.25 -2.88
C ALA A 69 -8.66 -21.64 -3.47
N ALA A 70 -9.61 -20.72 -3.58
CA ALA A 70 -10.95 -21.01 -4.11
C ALA A 70 -10.95 -21.51 -5.56
N GLU A 71 -9.94 -21.14 -6.36
CA GLU A 71 -9.79 -21.58 -7.75
C GLU A 71 -9.06 -22.92 -7.91
N ALA A 72 -8.47 -23.47 -6.84
CA ALA A 72 -7.78 -24.74 -6.93
C ALA A 72 -8.78 -25.90 -7.06
N ASP A 73 -8.55 -26.79 -8.01
CA ASP A 73 -9.36 -28.01 -8.16
C ASP A 73 -8.91 -29.09 -7.15
N ASP A 74 -9.18 -28.83 -5.87
CA ASP A 74 -8.90 -29.73 -4.75
C ASP A 74 -10.19 -30.00 -3.96
N ARG A 75 -10.69 -31.23 -4.06
CA ARG A 75 -11.93 -31.67 -3.41
C ARG A 75 -11.75 -32.16 -1.97
N SER A 76 -10.57 -31.95 -1.38
CA SER A 76 -10.29 -32.38 -0.02
C SER A 76 -11.00 -31.53 1.04
N GLY A 77 -11.37 -32.15 2.16
CA GLY A 77 -11.91 -31.41 3.31
C GLY A 77 -10.89 -30.42 3.90
N ALA A 78 -9.60 -30.73 3.82
CA ALA A 78 -8.52 -29.83 4.25
C ALA A 78 -8.49 -28.55 3.40
N HIS A 79 -8.75 -28.67 2.10
CA HIS A 79 -8.88 -27.53 1.20
C HIS A 79 -10.04 -26.61 1.60
N ALA A 80 -11.23 -27.17 1.82
CA ALA A 80 -12.40 -26.41 2.25
C ALA A 80 -12.16 -25.67 3.58
N LEU A 81 -11.53 -26.31 4.56
CA LEU A 81 -11.15 -25.68 5.83
C LEU A 81 -10.14 -24.55 5.63
N ARG A 82 -9.17 -24.71 4.71
CA ARG A 82 -8.20 -23.66 4.40
C ARG A 82 -8.86 -22.43 3.78
N VAL A 83 -9.81 -22.60 2.88
CA VAL A 83 -10.58 -21.51 2.29
C VAL A 83 -11.36 -20.76 3.38
N LEU A 84 -12.00 -21.48 4.32
CA LEU A 84 -12.71 -20.87 5.46
C LEU A 84 -11.77 -20.08 6.38
N GLU A 85 -10.58 -20.61 6.68
CA GLU A 85 -9.57 -19.93 7.49
C GLU A 85 -9.13 -18.61 6.82
N LEU A 86 -8.83 -18.65 5.51
CA LEU A 86 -8.44 -17.48 4.73
C LEU A 86 -9.55 -16.42 4.70
N ALA A 87 -10.80 -16.84 4.49
CA ALA A 87 -11.97 -15.97 4.50
C ALA A 87 -12.20 -15.32 5.88
N ALA A 88 -12.16 -16.12 6.95
CA ALA A 88 -12.28 -15.62 8.33
C ALA A 88 -11.17 -14.61 8.67
N GLY A 89 -9.97 -14.80 8.12
CA GLY A 89 -8.83 -13.91 8.28
C GLY A 89 -8.97 -12.54 7.60
N LEU A 90 -9.94 -12.33 6.71
CA LEU A 90 -10.18 -11.03 6.05
C LEU A 90 -10.87 -10.03 6.98
N GLY A 91 -11.83 -10.49 7.78
CA GLY A 91 -12.64 -9.63 8.67
C GLY A 91 -11.80 -8.70 9.56
N PRO A 92 -10.86 -9.23 10.36
CA PRO A 92 -10.01 -8.41 11.23
C PRO A 92 -9.19 -7.35 10.47
N VAL A 93 -8.73 -7.66 9.25
CA VAL A 93 -7.95 -6.72 8.43
C VAL A 93 -8.83 -5.61 7.86
N VAL A 94 -10.06 -5.93 7.46
CA VAL A 94 -11.05 -4.93 7.04
C VAL A 94 -11.40 -4.00 8.21
N GLU A 95 -11.62 -4.54 9.41
CA GLU A 95 -11.85 -3.71 10.60
C GLU A 95 -10.68 -2.77 10.91
N ASP A 96 -9.44 -3.25 10.75
CA ASP A 96 -8.24 -2.41 10.89
C ASP A 96 -8.20 -1.30 9.85
N LEU A 97 -8.59 -1.61 8.61
CA LEU A 97 -8.66 -0.64 7.53
C LEU A 97 -9.73 0.42 7.81
N GLU A 98 -10.92 0.02 8.27
CA GLU A 98 -11.97 0.95 8.70
C GLU A 98 -11.48 1.87 9.82
N ALA A 99 -10.86 1.30 10.85
CA ALA A 99 -10.35 2.05 12.00
C ALA A 99 -9.28 3.06 11.57
N ALA A 100 -8.31 2.64 10.75
CA ALA A 100 -7.27 3.53 10.21
C ALA A 100 -7.88 4.64 9.33
N SER A 101 -8.87 4.31 8.51
CA SER A 101 -9.56 5.27 7.63
C SER A 101 -10.37 6.30 8.42
N VAL A 102 -11.08 5.88 9.48
CA VAL A 102 -11.78 6.80 10.39
C VAL A 102 -10.80 7.78 11.02
N GLN A 103 -9.64 7.30 11.47
CA GLN A 103 -8.64 8.17 12.09
C GLN A 103 -8.02 9.12 11.06
N GLN A 104 -7.71 8.64 9.85
CA GLN A 104 -7.23 9.50 8.76
C GLN A 104 -8.25 10.57 8.40
N ALA A 105 -9.55 10.24 8.37
CA ALA A 105 -10.61 11.21 8.11
C ALA A 105 -10.69 12.28 9.22
N ARG A 106 -10.53 11.89 10.49
CA ARG A 106 -10.44 12.84 11.62
C ARG A 106 -9.23 13.75 11.52
N ASP A 107 -8.07 13.19 11.19
CA ASP A 107 -6.81 13.91 11.00
C ASP A 107 -6.90 14.93 9.86
N ARG A 108 -7.64 14.58 8.79
CA ARG A 108 -8.02 15.47 7.68
C ARG A 108 -9.20 16.38 7.99
N ARG A 109 -9.69 16.37 9.23
CA ARG A 109 -10.79 17.21 9.73
C ARG A 109 -12.12 17.04 9.00
N VAL A 110 -12.37 15.85 8.46
CA VAL A 110 -13.68 15.49 7.92
C VAL A 110 -14.71 15.50 9.05
N ARG A 111 -15.88 16.10 8.80
CA ARG A 111 -16.95 16.21 9.80
C ARG A 111 -17.39 14.82 10.26
N ALA A 112 -17.53 14.62 11.57
CA ALA A 112 -17.92 13.32 12.14
C ALA A 112 -19.24 12.77 11.56
N ALA A 113 -20.19 13.65 11.23
CA ALA A 113 -21.44 13.26 10.58
C ALA A 113 -21.23 12.68 9.17
N GLU A 114 -20.26 13.18 8.41
CA GLU A 114 -19.93 12.65 7.07
C GLU A 114 -19.26 11.28 7.18
N ILE A 115 -18.32 11.13 8.11
CA ILE A 115 -17.68 9.82 8.37
C ILE A 115 -18.74 8.79 8.77
N ALA A 116 -19.65 9.15 9.68
CA ALA A 116 -20.72 8.28 10.14
C ALA A 116 -21.65 7.86 9.00
N ARG A 117 -22.05 8.82 8.14
CA ARG A 117 -22.85 8.57 6.94
C ARG A 117 -22.17 7.60 5.98
N ARG A 118 -20.87 7.75 5.71
CA ARG A 118 -20.11 6.86 4.81
C ARG A 118 -19.99 5.43 5.34
N LEU A 119 -19.96 5.26 6.65
CA LEU A 119 -19.91 3.95 7.32
C LEU A 119 -21.30 3.38 7.64
N ASN A 120 -22.37 4.06 7.22
CA ASN A 120 -23.75 3.68 7.52
C ASN A 120 -24.01 3.48 9.04
N VAL A 121 -23.50 4.39 9.86
CA VAL A 121 -23.68 4.38 11.33
C VAL A 121 -24.12 5.75 11.85
N SER A 122 -24.68 5.80 13.06
CA SER A 122 -24.98 7.06 13.73
C SER A 122 -23.70 7.76 14.24
N PRO A 123 -23.68 9.10 14.40
CA PRO A 123 -22.54 9.81 14.99
C PRO A 123 -22.20 9.35 16.42
N GLY A 124 -23.21 8.91 17.18
CA GLY A 124 -23.00 8.27 18.49
C GLY A 124 -22.27 6.94 18.38
N ARG A 125 -22.70 6.06 17.46
CA ARG A 125 -22.07 4.77 17.19
C ARG A 125 -20.65 4.92 16.62
N LEU A 126 -20.37 5.96 15.83
CA LEU A 126 -19.02 6.27 15.36
C LEU A 126 -18.05 6.52 16.53
N ARG A 127 -18.49 7.25 17.57
CA ARG A 127 -17.67 7.56 18.75
C ARG A 127 -17.44 6.33 19.63
N SER A 128 -18.46 5.49 19.82
CA SER A 128 -18.34 4.29 20.65
C SER A 128 -17.60 3.15 19.97
N ARG A 129 -17.81 2.92 18.66
CA ARG A 129 -17.16 1.84 17.89
C ARG A 129 -15.71 2.19 17.53
N TRP A 130 -15.41 3.47 17.27
CA TRP A 130 -14.04 3.92 16.99
C TRP A 130 -13.58 5.07 17.91
N PRO A 131 -13.35 4.81 19.21
CA PRO A 131 -12.70 5.77 20.10
C PRO A 131 -11.27 6.02 19.64
N THR A 132 -10.83 7.29 19.61
CA THR A 132 -9.50 7.70 19.12
C THR A 132 -8.37 6.90 19.78
N ASP A 133 -8.41 6.73 21.10
CA ASP A 133 -7.35 6.03 21.84
C ASP A 133 -7.31 4.53 21.55
N ARG A 134 -8.49 3.90 21.38
CA ARG A 134 -8.60 2.48 21.04
C ARG A 134 -8.06 2.24 19.63
N VAL A 135 -8.41 3.08 18.67
CA VAL A 135 -7.89 3.00 17.29
C VAL A 135 -6.37 3.19 17.29
N ALA A 136 -5.85 4.19 17.99
CA ALA A 136 -4.41 4.41 18.09
C ALA A 136 -3.68 3.22 18.73
N ARG A 137 -4.24 2.60 19.78
CA ARG A 137 -3.69 1.38 20.40
C ARG A 137 -3.70 0.20 19.43
N ARG A 138 -4.81 -0.02 18.73
CA ARG A 138 -4.97 -1.10 17.75
C ARG A 138 -3.94 -0.98 16.61
N MET A 139 -3.73 0.22 16.08
CA MET A 139 -2.70 0.47 15.05
C MET A 139 -1.27 0.23 15.56
N ARG A 140 -0.97 0.61 16.81
CA ARG A 140 0.33 0.29 17.44
C ARG A 140 0.54 -1.22 17.60
N GLN A 141 -0.48 -1.95 18.04
CA GLN A 141 -0.41 -3.41 18.20
C GLN A 141 -0.19 -4.10 16.85
N ARG A 142 -0.92 -3.70 15.80
CA ARG A 142 -0.73 -4.21 14.44
C ARG A 142 0.67 -3.92 13.91
N GLY A 143 1.19 -2.71 14.11
CA GLY A 143 2.56 -2.37 13.71
C GLY A 143 3.61 -3.28 14.36
N ARG A 144 3.43 -3.64 15.64
CA ARG A 144 4.30 -4.58 16.35
C ARG A 144 4.17 -6.01 15.84
N ALA A 145 2.93 -6.49 15.64
CA ALA A 145 2.68 -7.83 15.11
C ALA A 145 3.21 -8.00 13.68
N ASN A 146 3.01 -6.99 12.82
CA ASN A 146 3.56 -6.98 11.47
C ASN A 146 5.09 -6.91 11.49
N GLY A 147 5.68 -6.11 12.38
CA GLY A 147 7.13 -6.10 12.60
C GLY A 147 7.67 -7.47 13.00
N ALA A 148 7.04 -8.15 13.97
CA ALA A 148 7.43 -9.48 14.42
C ALA A 148 7.29 -10.54 13.30
N PHE A 149 6.18 -10.54 12.57
CA PHE A 149 5.95 -11.44 11.44
C PHE A 149 6.99 -11.24 10.32
N ILE A 150 7.34 -9.99 10.03
CA ILE A 150 8.38 -9.64 9.04
C ILE A 150 9.76 -10.11 9.52
N VAL A 151 10.10 -9.97 10.80
CA VAL A 151 11.37 -10.47 11.35
C VAL A 151 11.44 -12.00 11.19
N GLN A 152 10.36 -12.72 11.50
CA GLN A 152 10.31 -14.17 11.41
C GLN A 152 10.45 -14.68 9.96
N GLN A 153 9.66 -14.15 9.02
CA GLN A 153 9.81 -14.48 7.59
C GLN A 153 11.16 -14.04 6.99
N GLY A 154 11.88 -13.11 7.63
CA GLY A 154 13.21 -12.67 7.20
C GLY A 154 14.29 -13.67 7.59
N ALA A 155 14.16 -14.27 8.78
CA ALA A 155 15.01 -15.39 9.18
C ALA A 155 14.82 -16.60 8.25
N ASP A 156 13.58 -16.86 7.83
CA ASP A 156 13.26 -17.98 6.94
C ASP A 156 13.74 -17.74 5.49
N ALA A 157 13.72 -16.49 5.00
CA ALA A 157 14.16 -16.14 3.64
C ALA A 157 15.69 -15.97 3.51
N ALA A 158 16.39 -15.59 4.58
CA ALA A 158 17.85 -15.50 4.62
C ALA A 158 18.53 -16.86 4.38
N ALA A 159 17.79 -17.97 4.50
CA ALA A 159 18.26 -19.30 4.15
C ALA A 159 18.39 -19.56 2.63
N GLY A 160 18.01 -18.60 1.75
CA GLY A 160 18.00 -18.80 0.30
C GLY A 160 18.49 -17.62 -0.57
N GLU A 161 19.29 -16.69 -0.04
CA GLU A 161 19.69 -15.45 -0.74
C GLU A 161 21.17 -15.47 -1.21
N SER A 162 21.45 -14.87 -2.38
CA SER A 162 22.80 -14.77 -2.99
C SER A 162 23.74 -13.93 -2.10
N PRO A 163 25.01 -14.33 -1.91
CA PRO A 163 25.94 -13.67 -1.00
C PRO A 163 26.13 -12.16 -1.28
N GLU A 164 26.03 -11.72 -2.54
CA GLU A 164 26.19 -10.33 -2.96
C GLU A 164 25.00 -9.44 -2.54
N ALA A 165 23.80 -10.00 -2.50
CA ALA A 165 22.61 -9.29 -1.99
C ALA A 165 22.66 -9.13 -0.46
N THR A 166 23.25 -10.12 0.22
CA THR A 166 23.55 -10.05 1.65
C THR A 166 24.59 -8.96 1.94
N GLU A 167 25.63 -8.81 1.11
CA GLU A 167 26.67 -7.81 1.30
C GLU A 167 26.16 -6.36 1.21
N LEU A 168 25.33 -6.05 0.20
CA LEU A 168 24.67 -4.73 0.08
C LEU A 168 23.78 -4.44 1.31
N THR A 169 23.03 -5.45 1.76
CA THR A 169 22.15 -5.33 2.91
C THR A 169 22.95 -5.06 4.19
N LEU A 170 24.05 -5.79 4.39
CA LEU A 170 24.95 -5.61 5.52
C LEU A 170 25.63 -4.24 5.51
N ALA A 171 26.08 -3.77 4.34
CA ALA A 171 26.69 -2.45 4.19
C ALA A 171 25.72 -1.33 4.55
N LEU A 172 24.49 -1.37 4.02
CA LEU A 172 23.44 -0.40 4.35
C LEU A 172 23.03 -0.47 5.84
N ALA A 173 22.94 -1.67 6.42
CA ALA A 173 22.64 -1.83 7.84
C ALA A 173 23.78 -1.32 8.73
N ARG A 174 25.04 -1.49 8.33
CA ARG A 174 26.21 -0.97 9.06
C ARG A 174 26.25 0.55 9.00
N LEU A 175 26.03 1.16 7.83
CA LEU A 175 25.90 2.61 7.65
C LEU A 175 24.78 3.19 8.52
N GLN A 176 23.62 2.55 8.55
CA GLN A 176 22.50 2.99 9.38
C GLN A 176 22.85 2.96 10.87
N ARG A 177 23.45 1.87 11.38
CA ARG A 177 23.84 1.77 12.79
C ARG A 177 24.93 2.78 13.16
N ALA A 178 25.94 2.95 12.30
CA ALA A 178 27.02 3.92 12.51
C ALA A 178 26.52 5.37 12.55
N SER A 179 25.45 5.66 11.80
CA SER A 179 24.84 6.99 11.80
C SER A 179 24.04 7.33 13.06
N GLY A 180 23.68 6.33 13.88
CA GLY A 180 22.83 6.49 15.06
C GLY A 180 21.36 6.88 14.76
N ARG A 181 20.99 7.03 13.48
CA ARG A 181 19.67 7.49 13.06
C ARG A 181 18.66 6.36 13.03
N ASN A 182 17.46 6.61 13.55
CA ASN A 182 16.39 5.60 13.50
C ASN A 182 15.68 5.59 12.13
N LEU A 183 14.95 4.50 11.84
CA LEU A 183 14.27 4.32 10.54
C LEU A 183 13.20 5.38 10.24
N ARG A 184 12.65 6.03 11.28
CA ARG A 184 11.68 7.10 11.13
C ARG A 184 12.36 8.38 10.65
N GLU A 185 13.49 8.76 11.24
CA GLU A 185 14.30 9.91 10.82
C GLU A 185 14.85 9.74 9.41
N LEU A 186 15.33 8.55 9.07
CA LEU A 186 15.77 8.25 7.71
C LEU A 186 14.61 8.36 6.72
N GLY A 187 13.42 7.87 7.10
CA GLY A 187 12.25 7.95 6.24
C GLY A 187 11.77 9.37 5.96
N GLU A 188 11.85 10.25 6.95
CA GLU A 188 11.55 11.68 6.80
C GLU A 188 12.54 12.37 5.85
N ARG A 189 13.82 11.99 5.89
CA ARG A 189 14.88 12.58 5.04
C ARG A 189 14.92 12.03 3.62
N THR A 190 14.57 10.76 3.42
CA THR A 190 14.58 10.12 2.10
C THR A 190 13.21 10.13 1.42
N GLY A 191 12.17 10.67 2.08
CA GLY A 191 10.79 10.70 1.55
C GLY A 191 10.13 9.31 1.46
N VAL A 192 10.63 8.33 2.21
CA VAL A 192 10.23 6.91 2.12
C VAL A 192 9.79 6.40 3.48
N SER A 193 8.79 5.52 3.56
CA SER A 193 8.29 5.06 4.86
C SER A 193 9.31 4.21 5.62
N ALA A 194 9.31 4.31 6.95
CA ALA A 194 10.16 3.48 7.82
C ALA A 194 9.95 1.96 7.58
N SER A 195 8.72 1.54 7.28
CA SER A 195 8.39 0.15 6.88
C SER A 195 9.05 -0.25 5.55
N TYR A 196 9.22 0.68 4.62
CA TYR A 196 9.93 0.43 3.37
C TYR A 196 11.44 0.36 3.58
N LEU A 197 12.00 1.26 4.39
CA LEU A 197 13.42 1.24 4.75
C LEU A 197 13.81 -0.02 5.53
N SER A 198 12.96 -0.47 6.45
CA SER A 198 13.13 -1.75 7.14
C SER A 198 13.23 -2.92 6.16
N ARG A 199 12.40 -2.95 5.10
CA ARG A 199 12.46 -3.99 4.07
C ARG A 199 13.73 -3.92 3.23
N VAL A 200 14.28 -2.72 2.99
CA VAL A 200 15.56 -2.54 2.30
C VAL A 200 16.72 -3.03 3.15
N LEU A 201 16.75 -2.65 4.43
CA LEU A 201 17.83 -2.99 5.38
C LEU A 201 17.78 -4.45 5.87
N THR A 202 16.74 -5.18 5.52
CA THR A 202 16.60 -6.62 5.81
C THR A 202 16.69 -7.47 4.54
N GLY A 203 17.11 -6.91 3.40
CA GLY A 203 17.28 -7.64 2.13
C GLY A 203 15.96 -7.92 1.39
N LYS A 204 14.82 -7.87 2.07
CA LYS A 204 13.47 -8.14 1.54
C LYS A 204 13.05 -7.27 0.34
N ARG A 205 13.69 -6.12 0.13
CA ARG A 205 13.46 -5.22 -1.01
C ARG A 205 14.77 -4.64 -1.47
N ARG A 206 15.03 -4.74 -2.77
CA ARG A 206 16.17 -4.07 -3.39
C ARG A 206 15.86 -2.58 -3.61
N PRO A 207 16.69 -1.66 -3.12
CA PRO A 207 16.49 -0.24 -3.36
C PRO A 207 16.81 0.12 -4.82
N SER A 208 16.12 1.12 -5.36
CA SER A 208 16.59 1.79 -6.57
C SER A 208 17.93 2.48 -6.28
N TRP A 209 18.70 2.78 -7.32
CA TRP A 209 19.97 3.49 -7.17
C TRP A 209 19.78 4.84 -6.47
N GLU A 210 18.75 5.60 -6.87
CA GLU A 210 18.38 6.89 -6.26
C GLU A 210 18.11 6.76 -4.76
N LEU A 211 17.40 5.70 -4.34
CA LEU A 211 17.11 5.46 -2.94
C LEU A 211 18.36 5.01 -2.16
N ALA A 212 19.22 4.19 -2.76
CA ALA A 212 20.48 3.76 -2.14
C ALA A 212 21.43 4.97 -1.93
N GLN A 213 21.52 5.85 -2.92
CA GLN A 213 22.26 7.11 -2.82
C GLN A 213 21.68 8.01 -1.73
N ALA A 214 20.37 8.23 -1.73
CA ALA A 214 19.70 9.06 -0.72
C ALA A 214 19.87 8.50 0.70
N LEU A 215 19.81 7.18 0.87
CA LEU A 215 20.04 6.51 2.17
C LEU A 215 21.48 6.67 2.65
N THR A 216 22.46 6.52 1.74
CA THR A 216 23.88 6.63 2.05
C THR A 216 24.24 8.06 2.45
N ALA A 217 23.79 9.04 1.66
CA ALA A 217 23.95 10.46 1.97
C ALA A 217 23.22 10.83 3.28
N ALA A 218 22.02 10.28 3.52
CA ALA A 218 21.31 10.50 4.78
C ALA A 218 22.03 9.87 5.98
N CYS A 219 22.81 8.81 5.79
CA CYS A 219 23.63 8.20 6.85
C CYS A 219 25.00 8.87 7.02
N GLY A 220 25.43 9.71 6.07
CA GLY A 220 26.73 10.38 6.08
C GLY A 220 27.86 9.54 5.49
N GLY A 221 27.53 8.50 4.71
CA GLY A 221 28.51 7.75 3.91
C GLY A 221 28.66 8.32 2.50
N ASP A 222 29.65 7.82 1.76
CA ASP A 222 29.86 8.17 0.36
C ASP A 222 29.05 7.23 -0.57
N PRO A 223 28.12 7.77 -1.39
CA PRO A 223 27.42 6.98 -2.39
C PRO A 223 28.35 6.26 -3.39
N ALA A 224 29.54 6.80 -3.67
CA ALA A 224 30.48 6.17 -4.60
C ALA A 224 31.01 4.82 -4.08
N GLU A 225 31.18 4.68 -2.76
CA GLU A 225 31.60 3.43 -2.12
C GLU A 225 30.49 2.36 -2.13
N LEU A 226 29.22 2.77 -2.13
CA LEU A 226 28.07 1.86 -2.15
C LEU A 226 27.71 1.39 -3.58
N LEU A 227 28.08 2.14 -4.61
CA LEU A 227 27.79 1.82 -6.02
C LEU A 227 28.24 0.41 -6.44
N PRO A 228 29.49 -0.05 -6.19
CA PRO A 228 29.94 -1.38 -6.60
C PRO A 228 29.14 -2.49 -5.91
N LEU A 229 28.78 -2.32 -4.63
CA LEU A 229 27.94 -3.26 -3.88
C LEU A 229 26.52 -3.31 -4.43
N TRP A 230 25.97 -2.15 -4.83
CA TRP A 230 24.64 -2.09 -5.44
C TRP A 230 24.61 -2.75 -6.83
N GLN A 231 25.68 -2.62 -7.61
CA GLN A 231 25.84 -3.26 -8.91
C GLN A 231 26.01 -4.77 -8.78
N ALA A 232 26.89 -5.24 -7.87
CA ALA A 232 27.14 -6.66 -7.62
C ALA A 232 25.89 -7.40 -7.11
N ALA A 233 25.05 -6.73 -6.34
CA ALA A 233 23.80 -7.31 -5.91
C ALA A 233 22.85 -7.59 -7.08
N ARG A 234 22.92 -6.87 -8.22
CA ARG A 234 22.00 -7.09 -9.36
C ARG A 234 22.26 -8.45 -10.01
N PRO A 235 21.22 -9.23 -10.33
CA PRO A 235 21.41 -10.40 -11.17
C PRO A 235 22.04 -9.95 -12.50
N PRO A 236 22.95 -10.74 -13.09
CA PRO A 236 23.41 -10.46 -14.44
C PRO A 236 22.17 -10.33 -15.31
N ALA A 237 22.12 -9.27 -16.13
CA ALA A 237 21.04 -9.11 -17.09
C ALA A 237 20.96 -10.44 -17.83
N ARG A 238 19.81 -11.13 -17.75
CA ARG A 238 19.54 -12.22 -18.68
C ARG A 238 19.73 -11.60 -20.04
N SER A 239 20.81 -11.98 -20.73
CA SER A 239 20.98 -11.66 -22.13
C SER A 239 19.65 -11.98 -22.80
N PRO A 240 19.09 -11.11 -23.66
CA PRO A 240 17.92 -11.47 -24.42
C PRO A 240 18.23 -12.82 -25.05
N ALA A 241 17.47 -13.85 -24.67
CA ALA A 241 17.65 -15.18 -25.20
C ALA A 241 17.71 -15.00 -26.71
N ARG A 242 18.83 -15.39 -27.31
CA ARG A 242 19.02 -15.42 -28.76
C ARG A 242 17.74 -16.03 -29.32
N ALA A 243 16.98 -15.23 -30.07
CA ALA A 243 15.74 -15.68 -30.66
C ALA A 243 15.99 -17.05 -31.29
N PRO A 244 15.12 -18.05 -31.08
CA PRO A 244 15.29 -19.32 -31.75
C PRO A 244 15.38 -19.03 -33.24
N THR A 245 16.54 -19.32 -33.83
CA THR A 245 16.70 -19.39 -35.27
C THR A 245 15.58 -20.29 -35.77
N ARG A 246 14.58 -19.67 -36.40
CA ARG A 246 13.52 -20.38 -37.11
C ARG A 246 14.22 -21.31 -38.08
N THR A 247 14.23 -22.60 -37.76
CA THR A 247 14.58 -23.64 -38.70
C THR A 247 13.66 -23.44 -39.91
N SER A 248 14.30 -23.15 -41.03
CA SER A 248 13.70 -23.07 -42.35
C SER A 248 13.01 -24.39 -42.67
N THR A 249 11.71 -24.47 -42.41
CA THR A 249 10.84 -25.49 -43.01
C THR A 249 10.33 -24.95 -44.34
N ARG A 250 10.88 -25.56 -45.38
CA ARG A 250 10.47 -25.63 -46.80
C ARG A 250 9.03 -25.15 -47.11
N PRO A 251 8.83 -24.30 -48.14
CA PRO A 251 7.49 -23.92 -48.59
C PRO A 251 6.77 -25.11 -49.27
N PRO A 252 5.45 -25.29 -49.09
CA PRO A 252 4.68 -26.18 -49.96
C PRO A 252 4.46 -25.53 -51.33
N ALA A 253 4.70 -26.33 -52.38
CA ALA A 253 4.47 -25.97 -53.78
C ALA A 253 2.97 -25.75 -54.09
N PRO A 254 2.64 -24.95 -55.11
CA PRO A 254 1.26 -24.66 -55.50
C PRO A 254 0.63 -25.85 -56.23
N HIS A 255 -0.57 -26.27 -55.81
CA HIS A 255 -1.41 -27.11 -56.66
C HIS A 255 -2.37 -26.23 -57.45
N THR A 256 -2.26 -26.35 -58.77
CA THR A 256 -3.07 -25.73 -59.82
C THR A 256 -4.51 -26.26 -59.83
N PRO A 257 -5.48 -25.48 -60.32
CA PRO A 257 -6.83 -25.95 -60.59
C PRO A 257 -6.86 -26.74 -61.91
N VAL A 258 -7.60 -27.85 -61.96
CA VAL A 258 -7.93 -28.54 -63.21
C VAL A 258 -9.44 -28.59 -63.38
N SER A 259 -9.87 -28.01 -64.50
CA SER A 259 -11.25 -27.89 -64.98
C SER A 259 -11.87 -29.22 -65.41
N ALA A 260 -13.20 -29.23 -65.39
CA ALA A 260 -14.11 -30.22 -65.97
C ALA A 260 -13.90 -30.46 -67.47
N PRO A 261 -14.50 -31.54 -68.00
CA PRO A 261 -15.79 -31.43 -68.73
C PRO A 261 -16.74 -32.60 -68.38
N ALA A 262 -17.96 -32.79 -68.88
CA ALA A 262 -19.10 -31.99 -69.34
C ALA A 262 -20.20 -32.98 -69.78
N ARG A 263 -21.46 -32.78 -69.35
CA ARG A 263 -22.75 -33.19 -70.02
C ARG A 263 -23.05 -34.71 -70.16
N ALA A 264 -24.29 -35.23 -70.18
CA ALA A 264 -25.67 -34.71 -70.20
C ALA A 264 -26.68 -35.83 -69.83
N GLY A 265 -27.92 -35.44 -69.50
CA GLY A 265 -29.14 -36.28 -69.52
C GLY A 265 -30.06 -35.97 -68.33
N SER A 266 -30.96 -34.97 -68.37
CA SER A 266 -32.40 -35.11 -68.71
C SER A 266 -33.08 -36.29 -68.00
N VAL A 267 -34.12 -36.14 -67.19
CA VAL A 267 -35.51 -35.80 -67.60
C VAL A 267 -36.29 -35.23 -66.40
N GLY A 268 -37.21 -34.29 -66.68
CA GLY A 268 -38.11 -33.61 -65.74
C GLY A 268 -39.45 -34.34 -65.44
N PRO A 269 -40.47 -33.62 -64.90
CA PRO A 269 -41.46 -34.08 -63.91
C PRO A 269 -42.81 -34.53 -64.51
N PRO A 270 -43.82 -34.85 -63.67
CA PRO A 270 -44.96 -33.91 -63.49
C PRO A 270 -45.49 -33.87 -62.04
N ALA A 271 -45.92 -32.73 -61.47
CA ALA A 271 -47.11 -31.90 -61.70
C ALA A 271 -48.25 -32.20 -60.69
N ALA A 272 -49.07 -31.18 -60.49
CA ALA A 272 -49.96 -30.94 -59.37
C ALA A 272 -51.25 -31.80 -59.31
N ALA A 273 -51.86 -31.77 -58.11
CA ALA A 273 -53.29 -31.67 -57.79
C ALA A 273 -54.30 -32.59 -58.49
N PHE A 274 -55.11 -33.31 -57.70
CA PHE A 274 -56.59 -33.35 -57.74
C PHE A 274 -57.10 -34.27 -56.62
N GLY A 275 -58.12 -33.84 -55.87
CA GLY A 275 -58.88 -34.66 -54.92
C GLY A 275 -59.15 -33.98 -53.60
#